data_AF-S5LWX7-F1
#
_entry.id   AF-S5LWX7-F1
#
_cell.length_a   1.000
_cell.length_b   1.000
_cell.length_c   1.000
_cell.angle_alpha   90.00
_cell.angle_beta   90.00
_cell.angle_gamma   90.00
#
_symmetry.space_group_name_H-M   'P 1'
#
loop_
_entity.id
_entity.type
_entity.pdbx_description
1 polymer ?
#
loop_
_entity_poly.entity_id
_entity_poly.type
_entity_poly.pdbx_seq_one_letter_code
_entity_poly.pdbx_strand_id
1 'polypeptide(L)'
;MFYRSDDFWSEIGATFINAYLKLDNIKNSKDELFELISDEDITDEEILEVYGKEVYGFIKSWEVSRKIVLKVKEFEKKFSRRVDTLLIEEFIQIYKYLDPSEEYIDMFKGYTPESREFLEKLEKGISKLSIVETFDSIVEYLLASAFDFTLHNYLGEITFRYLFWLFQTAMISRGYGIAVFDEEYEMNRMVDLYNKVLIYARQNNSKNFALSKEFREFVSLYKEKIEHFSQFQKNKYIG
;
A
#
# COMPACT_ATOMS: atom_id res chain seq x y z
N MET A 1 17.30 1.69 -12.19
CA MET A 1 16.55 2.13 -10.97
C MET A 1 15.84 0.91 -10.42
N PHE A 2 15.84 0.69 -9.11
CA PHE A 2 15.37 -0.57 -8.51
C PHE A 2 13.98 -1.02 -8.96
N TYR A 3 13.03 -0.09 -9.13
CA TYR A 3 11.67 -0.41 -9.55
C TYR A 3 11.54 -0.91 -11.01
N ARG A 4 12.65 -0.99 -11.76
CA ARG A 4 12.70 -1.63 -13.09
C ARG A 4 13.28 -3.05 -13.05
N SER A 5 13.80 -3.48 -11.91
CA SER A 5 14.33 -4.83 -11.73
C SER A 5 13.18 -5.78 -11.50
N ASP A 6 13.15 -6.89 -12.24
CA ASP A 6 12.18 -7.96 -12.03
C ASP A 6 12.40 -8.63 -10.66
N ASP A 7 13.67 -8.84 -10.26
CA ASP A 7 14.01 -9.36 -8.93
C ASP A 7 13.44 -8.50 -7.80
N PHE A 8 13.40 -7.18 -7.95
CA PHE A 8 12.72 -6.33 -6.96
C PHE A 8 11.24 -6.69 -6.87
N TRP A 9 10.55 -6.81 -8.00
CA TRP A 9 9.12 -7.12 -8.00
C TRP A 9 8.83 -8.54 -7.50
N SER A 10 9.69 -9.51 -7.78
CA SER A 10 9.50 -10.90 -7.36
C SER A 10 9.92 -11.12 -5.90
N GLU A 11 11.16 -10.80 -5.53
CA GLU A 11 11.67 -11.09 -4.17
C GLU A 11 11.04 -10.21 -3.09
N ILE A 12 11.01 -8.89 -3.32
CA ILE A 12 10.42 -7.94 -2.36
C ILE A 12 8.91 -8.07 -2.36
N GLY A 13 8.30 -8.34 -3.53
CA GLY A 13 6.88 -8.65 -3.63
C GLY A 13 6.48 -9.86 -2.79
N ALA A 14 7.20 -10.98 -2.94
CA ALA A 14 6.95 -12.18 -2.16
C ALA A 14 7.13 -11.94 -0.65
N THR A 15 8.17 -11.20 -0.26
CA THR A 15 8.41 -10.84 1.15
C THR A 15 7.29 -9.97 1.71
N PHE A 16 6.87 -8.95 0.96
CA PHE A 16 5.78 -8.04 1.32
C PHE A 16 4.45 -8.79 1.44
N ILE A 17 4.05 -9.55 0.41
CA ILE A 17 2.80 -10.29 0.40
C ILE A 17 2.75 -11.31 1.54
N ASN A 18 3.85 -12.04 1.78
CA ASN A 18 3.91 -12.99 2.89
C ASN A 18 3.70 -12.31 4.26
N ALA A 19 4.31 -11.14 4.48
CA ALA A 19 4.12 -10.38 5.72
C ALA A 19 2.64 -10.00 5.93
N TYR A 20 1.95 -9.61 4.86
CA TYR A 20 0.52 -9.26 4.93
C TYR A 20 -0.39 -10.47 5.13
N LEU A 21 -0.14 -11.56 4.42
CA LEU A 21 -0.90 -12.80 4.58
C LEU A 21 -0.79 -13.35 6.01
N LYS A 22 0.36 -13.19 6.66
CA LYS A 22 0.54 -13.55 8.07
C LYS A 22 -0.35 -12.73 9.01
N LEU A 23 -0.57 -11.44 8.74
CA LEU A 23 -1.50 -10.62 9.54
C LEU A 23 -2.94 -11.16 9.45
N ASP A 24 -3.28 -11.79 8.34
CA ASP A 24 -4.58 -12.42 8.08
C ASP A 24 -4.62 -13.89 8.52
N ASN A 25 -3.57 -14.39 9.17
CA ASN A 25 -3.39 -15.80 9.56
C ASN A 25 -3.42 -16.79 8.37
N ILE A 26 -3.08 -16.32 7.17
CA ILE A 26 -3.01 -17.14 5.96
C ILE A 26 -1.58 -17.66 5.81
N LYS A 27 -1.41 -18.98 5.82
CA LYS A 27 -0.10 -19.63 5.74
C LYS A 27 0.35 -19.74 4.28
N ASN A 28 1.51 -19.18 3.97
CA ASN A 28 2.23 -19.34 2.72
C ASN A 28 3.75 -19.29 2.98
N SER A 29 4.55 -19.75 2.04
CA SER A 29 6.00 -19.53 2.07
C SER A 29 6.42 -18.35 1.17
N LYS A 30 7.55 -17.71 1.50
CA LYS A 30 8.14 -16.67 0.64
C LYS A 30 8.57 -17.26 -0.71
N ASP A 31 9.02 -18.51 -0.73
CA ASP A 31 9.54 -19.16 -1.93
C ASP A 31 8.41 -19.50 -2.91
N GLU A 32 7.28 -20.05 -2.43
CA GLU A 32 6.08 -20.27 -3.26
C GLU A 32 5.58 -18.94 -3.85
N LEU A 33 5.50 -17.88 -3.04
CA LEU A 33 5.07 -16.56 -3.53
C LEU A 33 6.06 -15.98 -4.56
N PHE A 34 7.36 -16.24 -4.41
CA PHE A 34 8.35 -15.82 -5.38
C PHE A 34 8.14 -16.53 -6.72
N GLU A 35 7.93 -17.84 -6.71
CA GLU A 35 7.62 -18.64 -7.91
C GLU A 35 6.34 -18.10 -8.58
N LEU A 36 5.26 -17.91 -7.81
CA LEU A 36 3.99 -17.37 -8.33
C LEU A 36 4.10 -15.98 -8.96
N ILE A 37 5.01 -15.12 -8.48
CA ILE A 37 5.19 -13.76 -9.00
C ILE A 37 6.17 -13.73 -10.19
N SER A 38 7.14 -14.65 -10.21
CA SER A 38 8.21 -14.67 -11.21
C SER A 38 7.93 -15.55 -12.42
N ASP A 39 7.08 -16.56 -12.26
CA ASP A 39 6.72 -17.49 -13.32
C ASP A 39 5.54 -16.96 -14.16
N GLU A 40 5.80 -16.65 -15.43
CA GLU A 40 4.78 -16.18 -16.37
C GLU A 40 3.87 -17.32 -16.88
N ASP A 41 4.24 -18.59 -16.63
CA ASP A 41 3.48 -19.75 -17.11
C ASP A 41 2.34 -20.17 -16.17
N ILE A 42 2.35 -19.72 -14.91
CA ILE A 42 1.28 -20.02 -13.95
C ILE A 42 0.05 -19.17 -14.27
N THR A 43 -1.10 -19.81 -14.47
CA THR A 43 -2.34 -19.10 -14.81
C THR A 43 -3.05 -18.51 -13.59
N ASP A 44 -3.82 -17.45 -13.82
CA ASP A 44 -4.69 -16.86 -12.80
C ASP A 44 -5.67 -17.91 -12.20
N GLU A 45 -6.14 -18.87 -13.02
CA GLU A 45 -6.99 -19.97 -12.53
C GLU A 45 -6.23 -20.91 -11.59
N GLU A 46 -4.99 -21.28 -11.92
CA GLU A 46 -4.17 -22.16 -11.09
C GLU A 46 -3.89 -21.54 -9.71
N ILE A 47 -3.57 -20.23 -9.66
CA ILE A 47 -3.35 -19.52 -8.40
C ILE A 47 -4.64 -19.55 -7.55
N LEU A 48 -5.79 -19.26 -8.17
CA LEU A 48 -7.08 -19.24 -7.48
C LEU A 48 -7.48 -20.62 -6.95
N GLU A 49 -7.24 -21.69 -7.72
CA GLU A 49 -7.60 -23.05 -7.34
C GLU A 49 -6.72 -23.61 -6.23
N VAL A 50 -5.40 -23.33 -6.26
CA VAL A 50 -4.44 -23.93 -5.33
C VAL A 50 -4.25 -23.08 -4.07
N TYR A 51 -4.18 -21.75 -4.20
CA TYR A 51 -3.81 -20.84 -3.11
C TYR A 51 -4.98 -19.99 -2.60
N GLY A 52 -6.09 -19.95 -3.34
CA GLY A 52 -7.29 -19.23 -2.95
C GLY A 52 -7.30 -17.76 -3.34
N LYS A 53 -8.45 -17.11 -3.06
CA LYS A 53 -8.76 -15.76 -3.53
C LYS A 53 -7.91 -14.70 -2.86
N GLU A 54 -7.54 -14.90 -1.61
CA GLU A 54 -6.75 -13.96 -0.83
C GLU A 54 -5.35 -13.85 -1.42
N VAL A 55 -4.65 -14.98 -1.59
CA VAL A 55 -3.29 -14.99 -2.18
C VAL A 55 -3.30 -14.41 -3.59
N TYR A 56 -4.27 -14.82 -4.42
CA TYR A 56 -4.49 -14.25 -5.73
C TYR A 56 -4.66 -12.72 -5.67
N GLY A 57 -5.55 -12.23 -4.81
CA GLY A 57 -5.84 -10.81 -4.64
C GLY A 57 -4.60 -9.98 -4.25
N PHE A 58 -3.75 -10.51 -3.37
CA PHE A 58 -2.49 -9.88 -3.00
C PHE A 58 -1.51 -9.82 -4.18
N ILE A 59 -1.35 -10.91 -4.94
CA ILE A 59 -0.47 -10.95 -6.12
C ILE A 59 -0.95 -9.95 -7.18
N LYS A 60 -2.23 -9.97 -7.55
CA LYS A 60 -2.76 -9.03 -8.56
C LYS A 60 -2.69 -7.58 -8.10
N SER A 61 -2.92 -7.29 -6.81
CA SER A 61 -2.73 -5.94 -6.26
C SER A 61 -1.28 -5.45 -6.39
N TRP A 62 -0.32 -6.35 -6.24
CA TRP A 62 1.10 -6.07 -6.43
C TRP A 62 1.47 -5.83 -7.89
N GLU A 63 0.94 -6.62 -8.82
CA GLU A 63 1.08 -6.37 -10.25
C GLU A 63 0.50 -5.01 -10.66
N VAL A 64 -0.67 -4.64 -10.14
CA VAL A 64 -1.28 -3.34 -10.41
C VAL A 64 -0.43 -2.21 -9.84
N SER A 65 0.13 -2.38 -8.64
CA SER A 65 1.08 -1.43 -8.04
C SER A 65 2.32 -1.24 -8.92
N ARG A 66 2.86 -2.33 -9.49
CA ARG A 66 3.95 -2.27 -10.50
C ARG A 66 3.56 -1.44 -11.71
N LYS A 67 2.38 -1.69 -12.29
CA LYS A 67 1.85 -0.94 -13.43
C LYS A 67 1.73 0.55 -13.12
N ILE A 68 1.21 0.90 -11.94
CA ILE A 68 1.11 2.30 -11.47
C ILE A 68 2.50 2.95 -11.39
N VAL A 69 3.46 2.31 -10.71
CA VAL A 69 4.82 2.85 -10.55
C VAL A 69 5.47 3.10 -11.90
N LEU A 70 5.39 2.15 -12.84
CA LEU A 70 5.95 2.29 -14.18
C LEU A 70 5.29 3.44 -14.94
N LYS A 71 3.94 3.54 -14.89
CA LYS A 71 3.20 4.67 -15.50
C LYS A 71 3.66 6.01 -14.93
N VAL A 72 3.68 6.19 -13.61
CA VAL A 72 4.15 7.43 -12.96
C VAL A 72 5.54 7.81 -13.48
N LYS A 73 6.46 6.85 -13.56
CA LYS A 73 7.84 7.07 -14.01
C LYS A 73 8.00 7.35 -15.49
N GLU A 74 7.09 6.87 -16.32
CA GLU A 74 7.03 7.25 -17.73
C GLU A 74 6.44 8.65 -17.92
N PHE A 75 5.43 9.00 -17.12
CA PHE A 75 4.81 10.33 -17.14
C PHE A 75 5.74 11.43 -16.63
N GLU A 76 6.45 11.22 -15.52
CA GLU A 76 7.47 12.17 -15.00
C GLU A 76 8.51 12.55 -16.07
N LYS A 77 8.80 11.63 -17.00
CA LYS A 77 9.73 11.87 -18.11
C LYS A 77 9.12 12.66 -19.26
N LYS A 78 7.80 12.59 -19.46
CA LYS A 78 7.12 13.08 -20.67
C LYS A 78 6.28 14.35 -20.44
N PHE A 79 5.65 14.51 -19.28
CA PHE A 79 4.67 15.58 -19.04
C PHE A 79 4.74 16.12 -17.61
N SER A 80 4.62 17.43 -17.46
CA SER A 80 4.83 18.10 -16.17
C SER A 80 3.61 18.13 -15.25
N ARG A 81 2.39 17.78 -15.67
CA ARG A 81 1.18 17.87 -14.83
C ARG A 81 0.06 16.87 -15.16
N ARG A 82 -0.52 16.32 -14.08
CA ARG A 82 -1.74 15.48 -13.92
C ARG A 82 -1.62 13.99 -14.23
N VAL A 83 -1.01 13.26 -13.30
CA VAL A 83 -0.97 11.78 -13.25
C VAL A 83 -2.13 11.21 -12.41
N ASP A 84 -2.73 12.03 -11.54
CA ASP A 84 -3.73 11.67 -10.55
C ASP A 84 -5.03 11.08 -11.15
N THR A 85 -5.64 11.76 -12.12
CA THR A 85 -6.89 11.27 -12.75
C THR A 85 -6.69 9.99 -13.58
N LEU A 86 -5.44 9.69 -13.96
CA LEU A 86 -5.10 8.52 -14.78
C LEU A 86 -4.85 7.25 -13.96
N LEU A 87 -4.76 7.35 -12.63
CA LEU A 87 -4.41 6.24 -11.76
C LEU A 87 -5.56 5.76 -10.88
N ILE A 88 -6.67 6.50 -10.84
CA ILE A 88 -7.80 6.17 -9.96
C ILE A 88 -8.37 4.78 -10.30
N GLU A 89 -8.44 4.43 -11.59
CA GLU A 89 -8.95 3.14 -12.06
C GLU A 89 -8.08 1.97 -11.59
N GLU A 90 -6.76 2.13 -11.58
CA GLU A 90 -5.84 1.12 -11.05
C GLU A 90 -5.98 0.98 -9.53
N PHE A 91 -6.19 2.09 -8.82
CA PHE A 91 -6.49 2.02 -7.40
C PHE A 91 -7.86 1.41 -7.09
N ILE A 92 -8.84 1.53 -7.99
CA ILE A 92 -10.10 0.77 -7.91
C ILE A 92 -9.84 -0.71 -8.15
N GLN A 93 -8.98 -1.08 -9.10
CA GLN A 93 -8.61 -2.48 -9.35
C GLN A 93 -7.95 -3.12 -8.13
N ILE A 94 -7.03 -2.41 -7.46
CA ILE A 94 -6.45 -2.88 -6.19
C ILE A 94 -7.56 -3.17 -5.17
N TYR A 95 -8.53 -2.26 -5.00
CA TYR A 95 -9.66 -2.51 -4.10
C TYR A 95 -10.42 -3.79 -4.47
N LYS A 96 -10.78 -3.97 -5.75
CA LYS A 96 -11.52 -5.15 -6.23
C LYS A 96 -10.77 -6.47 -5.99
N TYR A 97 -9.44 -6.46 -6.06
CA TYR A 97 -8.63 -7.63 -5.77
C TYR A 97 -8.55 -7.93 -4.27
N LEU A 98 -8.53 -6.90 -3.43
CA LEU A 98 -8.48 -7.06 -1.98
C LEU A 98 -9.85 -7.40 -1.38
N ASP A 99 -10.94 -6.92 -1.98
CA ASP A 99 -12.32 -7.22 -1.62
C ASP A 99 -13.12 -7.71 -2.84
N PRO A 100 -13.08 -9.03 -3.13
CA PRO A 100 -13.81 -9.61 -4.26
C PRO A 100 -15.34 -9.53 -4.14
N SER A 101 -15.86 -9.22 -2.95
CA SER A 101 -17.30 -9.01 -2.77
C SER A 101 -17.77 -7.66 -3.33
N GLU A 102 -16.83 -6.73 -3.53
CA GLU A 102 -17.08 -5.36 -3.97
C GLU A 102 -18.10 -4.62 -3.08
N GLU A 103 -18.18 -4.94 -1.79
CA GLU A 103 -19.20 -4.43 -0.84
C GLU A 103 -19.28 -2.89 -0.85
N TYR A 104 -18.12 -2.22 -0.94
CA TYR A 104 -17.97 -0.77 -0.88
C TYR A 104 -17.62 -0.14 -2.24
N ILE A 105 -17.83 -0.83 -3.37
CA ILE A 105 -17.47 -0.31 -4.70
C ILE A 105 -18.17 1.01 -5.05
N ASP A 106 -19.36 1.25 -4.49
CA ASP A 106 -20.11 2.48 -4.69
C ASP A 106 -19.41 3.74 -4.15
N MET A 107 -18.48 3.58 -3.20
CA MET A 107 -17.65 4.68 -2.70
C MET A 107 -16.77 5.30 -3.80
N PHE A 108 -16.44 4.53 -4.83
CA PHE A 108 -15.65 5.00 -5.96
C PHE A 108 -16.47 5.68 -7.05
N LYS A 109 -17.81 5.73 -6.92
CA LYS A 109 -18.70 6.31 -7.96
C LYS A 109 -18.99 7.80 -7.77
N GLY A 110 -18.77 8.35 -6.58
CA GLY A 110 -18.98 9.78 -6.30
C GLY A 110 -20.45 10.25 -6.30
N TYR A 111 -21.41 9.33 -6.15
CA TYR A 111 -22.85 9.67 -6.18
C TYR A 111 -23.34 10.32 -4.89
N THR A 112 -22.82 9.90 -3.73
CA THR A 112 -23.18 10.46 -2.42
C THR A 112 -22.16 11.53 -1.98
N PRO A 113 -22.52 12.46 -1.06
CA PRO A 113 -21.55 13.39 -0.48
C PRO A 113 -20.35 12.69 0.16
N GLU A 114 -20.59 11.56 0.83
CA GLU A 114 -19.56 10.74 1.47
C GLU A 114 -18.60 10.13 0.43
N SER A 115 -19.11 9.53 -0.65
CA SER A 115 -18.29 9.00 -1.73
C SER A 115 -17.47 10.09 -2.45
N ARG A 116 -18.00 11.32 -2.56
CA ARG A 116 -17.24 12.46 -3.11
C ARG A 116 -16.12 12.89 -2.19
N GLU A 117 -16.37 12.98 -0.89
CA GLU A 117 -15.33 13.29 0.09
C GLU A 117 -14.22 12.24 0.07
N PHE A 118 -14.60 10.96 0.06
CA PHE A 118 -13.67 9.84 -0.08
C PHE A 118 -12.80 9.97 -1.34
N LEU A 119 -13.42 10.17 -2.51
CA LEU A 119 -12.70 10.32 -3.77
C LEU A 119 -11.76 11.52 -3.77
N GLU A 120 -12.21 12.69 -3.30
CA GLU A 120 -11.36 13.88 -3.21
C GLU A 120 -10.14 13.65 -2.31
N LYS A 121 -10.31 12.97 -1.19
CA LYS A 121 -9.19 12.62 -0.31
C LYS A 121 -8.28 11.57 -0.96
N LEU A 122 -8.85 10.59 -1.67
CA LEU A 122 -8.10 9.53 -2.33
C LEU A 122 -7.25 10.10 -3.47
N GLU A 123 -7.83 10.95 -4.32
CA GLU A 123 -7.13 11.67 -5.39
C GLU A 123 -5.99 12.52 -4.84
N LYS A 124 -6.18 13.21 -3.71
CA LYS A 124 -5.09 13.93 -3.03
C LYS A 124 -3.97 12.98 -2.60
N GLY A 125 -4.30 11.81 -2.07
CA GLY A 125 -3.32 10.76 -1.77
C GLY A 125 -2.56 10.28 -3.01
N ILE A 126 -3.28 9.99 -4.10
CA ILE A 126 -2.71 9.56 -5.39
C ILE A 126 -1.79 10.64 -5.96
N SER A 127 -2.15 11.92 -5.82
CA SER A 127 -1.32 13.03 -6.32
C SER A 127 0.09 13.01 -5.71
N LYS A 128 0.27 12.48 -4.49
CA LYS A 128 1.56 12.37 -3.80
C LYS A 128 2.55 11.43 -4.50
N LEU A 129 2.10 10.60 -5.43
CA LEU A 129 2.99 9.75 -6.24
C LEU A 129 3.89 10.59 -7.15
N SER A 130 3.47 11.79 -7.55
CA SER A 130 4.16 12.63 -8.54
C SER A 130 4.61 14.00 -8.03
N ILE A 131 4.06 14.49 -6.92
CA ILE A 131 4.42 15.80 -6.35
C ILE A 131 5.78 15.73 -5.64
N VAL A 132 6.60 16.77 -5.83
CA VAL A 132 7.88 16.92 -5.12
C VAL A 132 7.63 17.30 -3.66
N GLU A 133 7.74 16.33 -2.77
CA GLU A 133 7.70 16.51 -1.32
C GLU A 133 8.90 15.82 -0.65
N THR A 134 9.25 16.25 0.56
CA THR A 134 10.27 15.59 1.38
C THR A 134 9.78 14.21 1.83
N PHE A 135 10.70 13.27 2.02
CA PHE A 135 10.43 11.93 2.52
C PHE A 135 9.61 11.95 3.83
N ASP A 136 10.00 12.79 4.78
CA ASP A 136 9.30 12.90 6.06
C ASP A 136 7.85 13.36 5.91
N SER A 137 7.63 14.38 5.07
CA SER A 137 6.31 14.96 4.87
C SER A 137 5.36 13.99 4.17
N ILE A 138 5.85 13.24 3.17
CA ILE A 138 4.99 12.31 2.44
C ILE A 138 4.62 11.09 3.30
N VAL A 139 5.56 10.56 4.08
CA VAL A 139 5.27 9.43 4.98
C VAL A 139 4.23 9.83 6.02
N GLU A 140 4.44 10.96 6.70
CA GLU A 140 3.50 11.45 7.72
C GLU A 140 2.11 11.72 7.12
N TYR A 141 2.05 12.38 5.95
CA TYR A 141 0.80 12.70 5.28
C TYR A 141 0.01 11.44 4.90
N LEU A 142 0.64 10.46 4.26
CA LEU A 142 -0.04 9.26 3.78
C LEU A 142 -0.49 8.36 4.94
N LEU A 143 0.32 8.22 5.98
CA LEU A 143 -0.06 7.45 7.17
C LEU A 143 -1.18 8.15 7.94
N ALA A 144 -1.13 9.48 8.10
CA ALA A 144 -2.24 10.23 8.68
C ALA A 144 -3.51 10.07 7.85
N SER A 145 -3.41 10.12 6.52
CA SER A 145 -4.55 9.90 5.63
C SER A 145 -5.12 8.49 5.81
N ALA A 146 -4.27 7.47 5.93
CA ALA A 146 -4.72 6.10 6.18
C ALA A 146 -5.58 5.99 7.46
N PHE A 147 -5.12 6.56 8.57
CA PHE A 147 -5.90 6.60 9.80
C PHE A 147 -7.17 7.44 9.70
N ASP A 148 -7.14 8.60 9.04
CA ASP A 148 -8.33 9.43 8.84
C ASP A 148 -9.43 8.63 8.13
N PHE A 149 -9.10 7.97 7.02
CA PHE A 149 -10.07 7.15 6.30
C PHE A 149 -10.57 5.97 7.14
N THR A 150 -9.68 5.29 7.87
CA THR A 150 -10.07 4.18 8.75
C THR A 150 -11.01 4.64 9.85
N LEU A 151 -10.85 5.85 10.38
CA LEU A 151 -11.75 6.43 11.38
C LEU A 151 -13.13 6.78 10.78
N HIS A 152 -13.18 7.17 9.52
CA HIS A 152 -14.42 7.39 8.77
C HIS A 152 -15.05 6.09 8.27
N ASN A 153 -14.32 4.96 8.31
CA ASN A 153 -14.77 3.63 7.91
C ASN A 153 -15.28 3.55 6.46
N TYR A 154 -14.66 4.31 5.53
CA TYR A 154 -15.15 4.42 4.16
C TYR A 154 -15.27 3.09 3.41
N LEU A 155 -14.37 2.14 3.66
CA LEU A 155 -14.37 0.81 3.06
C LEU A 155 -14.43 -0.29 4.13
N GLY A 156 -15.08 -0.03 5.27
CA GLY A 156 -15.14 -1.02 6.36
C GLY A 156 -13.76 -1.41 6.90
N GLU A 157 -13.63 -2.69 7.29
CA GLU A 157 -12.41 -3.27 7.86
C GLU A 157 -11.21 -3.24 6.91
N ILE A 158 -11.44 -3.23 5.59
CA ILE A 158 -10.37 -3.25 4.59
C ILE A 158 -9.74 -1.86 4.36
N THR A 159 -10.36 -0.79 4.86
CA THR A 159 -9.94 0.60 4.62
C THR A 159 -8.44 0.82 4.85
N PHE A 160 -7.92 0.37 6.01
CA PHE A 160 -6.50 0.57 6.33
C PHE A 160 -5.59 -0.23 5.39
N ARG A 161 -5.92 -1.50 5.14
CA ARG A 161 -5.17 -2.38 4.23
C ARG A 161 -5.14 -1.79 2.82
N TYR A 162 -6.26 -1.31 2.32
CA TYR A 162 -6.36 -0.66 1.01
C TYR A 162 -5.43 0.55 0.89
N LEU A 163 -5.49 1.48 1.86
CA LEU A 163 -4.66 2.69 1.83
C LEU A 163 -3.18 2.39 2.03
N PHE A 164 -2.88 1.24 2.61
CA PHE A 164 -1.53 0.77 2.72
C PHE A 164 -0.88 0.45 1.38
N TRP A 165 -1.64 -0.09 0.42
CA TRP A 165 -1.18 -0.29 -0.95
C TRP A 165 -0.87 1.03 -1.64
N LEU A 166 -1.71 2.05 -1.42
CA LEU A 166 -1.43 3.42 -1.88
C LEU A 166 -0.14 3.96 -1.27
N PHE A 167 0.06 3.78 0.04
CA PHE A 167 1.28 4.19 0.72
C PHE A 167 2.53 3.55 0.10
N GLN A 168 2.55 2.22 -0.06
CA GLN A 168 3.71 1.52 -0.61
C GLN A 168 3.96 1.90 -2.07
N THR A 169 2.90 1.98 -2.88
CA THR A 169 2.97 2.42 -4.28
C THR A 169 3.55 3.82 -4.38
N ALA A 170 3.18 4.73 -3.47
CA ALA A 170 3.76 6.07 -3.40
C ALA A 170 5.25 6.04 -3.05
N MET A 171 5.67 5.27 -2.03
CA MET A 171 7.08 5.21 -1.63
C MET A 171 7.98 4.63 -2.73
N ILE A 172 7.51 3.61 -3.43
CA ILE A 172 8.21 3.01 -4.56
C ILE A 172 8.26 4.00 -5.73
N SER A 173 7.13 4.63 -6.06
CA SER A 173 7.03 5.66 -7.12
C SER A 173 7.95 6.84 -6.85
N ARG A 174 8.17 7.23 -5.60
CA ARG A 174 9.10 8.31 -5.24
C ARG A 174 10.56 7.86 -5.17
N GLY A 175 10.82 6.56 -5.31
CA GLY A 175 12.16 5.98 -5.31
C GLY A 175 12.76 5.83 -3.91
N TYR A 176 11.96 5.96 -2.85
CA TYR A 176 12.39 5.75 -1.47
C TYR A 176 12.49 4.25 -1.15
N GLY A 177 11.57 3.44 -1.67
CA GLY A 177 11.55 2.00 -1.41
C GLY A 177 10.20 1.54 -0.87
N ILE A 178 10.23 0.53 -0.01
CA ILE A 178 9.05 -0.11 0.58
C ILE A 178 9.28 -0.30 2.08
N ALA A 179 8.21 -0.27 2.87
CA ALA A 179 8.25 -0.73 4.26
C ALA A 179 7.77 -2.19 4.33
N VAL A 180 8.63 -3.10 4.79
CA VAL A 180 8.30 -4.53 4.98
C VAL A 180 8.58 -4.92 6.43
N PHE A 181 7.60 -5.54 7.07
CA PHE A 181 7.64 -6.03 8.45
C PHE A 181 7.57 -7.55 8.41
N ASP A 182 8.70 -8.23 8.22
CA ASP A 182 8.72 -9.68 8.02
C ASP A 182 8.98 -10.48 9.29
N GLU A 183 9.44 -9.81 10.35
CA GLU A 183 9.65 -10.38 11.68
C GLU A 183 8.39 -10.26 12.55
N GLU A 184 8.08 -11.33 13.31
CA GLU A 184 6.84 -11.43 14.09
C GLU A 184 6.68 -10.30 15.11
N TYR A 185 7.76 -9.93 15.81
CA TYR A 185 7.70 -8.86 16.81
C TYR A 185 7.42 -7.49 16.17
N GLU A 186 7.86 -7.27 14.92
CA GLU A 186 7.61 -6.02 14.21
C GLU A 186 6.15 -5.92 13.78
N MET A 187 5.60 -7.01 13.24
CA MET A 187 4.17 -7.10 12.92
C MET A 187 3.32 -6.87 14.17
N ASN A 188 3.66 -7.53 15.28
CA ASN A 188 2.96 -7.35 16.56
C ASN A 188 3.03 -5.91 17.06
N ARG A 189 4.21 -5.27 16.97
CA ARG A 189 4.38 -3.86 17.34
C ARG A 189 3.57 -2.93 16.43
N MET A 190 3.56 -3.18 15.13
CA MET A 190 2.78 -2.40 14.16
C MET A 190 1.28 -2.49 14.47
N VAL A 191 0.77 -3.70 14.72
CA VAL A 191 -0.65 -3.93 15.07
C VAL A 191 -1.02 -3.27 16.41
N ASP A 192 -0.16 -3.37 17.43
CA ASP A 192 -0.36 -2.72 18.72
C ASP A 192 -0.43 -1.19 18.59
N LEU A 193 0.50 -0.58 17.86
CA LEU A 193 0.50 0.86 17.61
C LEU A 193 -0.73 1.28 16.79
N TYR A 194 -1.10 0.54 15.75
CA TYR A 194 -2.32 0.78 14.97
C TYR A 194 -3.56 0.85 15.86
N ASN A 195 -3.74 -0.15 16.73
CA ASN A 195 -4.86 -0.20 17.65
C ASN A 195 -4.85 0.96 18.65
N LYS A 196 -3.68 1.29 19.22
CA LYS A 196 -3.54 2.41 20.15
C LYS A 196 -3.86 3.76 19.50
N VAL A 197 -3.42 3.98 18.26
CA VAL A 197 -3.75 5.20 17.51
C VAL A 197 -5.26 5.32 17.29
N LEU A 198 -5.93 4.23 16.88
CA LEU A 198 -7.38 4.23 16.69
C LEU A 198 -8.14 4.50 17.99
N ILE A 199 -7.73 3.89 19.10
CA ILE A 199 -8.31 4.13 20.42
C ILE A 199 -8.15 5.61 20.80
N TYR A 200 -6.94 6.15 20.66
CA TYR A 200 -6.66 7.55 20.97
C TYR A 200 -7.52 8.50 20.13
N ALA A 201 -7.60 8.25 18.82
CA ALA A 201 -8.35 9.09 17.89
C ALA A 201 -9.85 9.12 18.21
N ARG A 202 -10.42 7.95 18.56
CA ARG A 202 -11.83 7.84 18.98
C ARG A 202 -12.11 8.56 20.30
N GLN A 203 -11.15 8.57 21.23
CA GLN A 203 -11.29 9.25 22.52
C GLN A 203 -11.09 10.78 22.44
N ASN A 204 -10.30 11.27 21.48
CA ASN A 204 -9.86 12.67 21.41
C ASN A 204 -10.38 13.43 20.17
N ASN A 205 -11.59 13.09 19.71
CA ASN A 205 -12.34 13.82 18.68
C ASN A 205 -11.67 13.88 17.30
N SER A 206 -10.96 12.81 16.90
CA SER A 206 -10.31 12.50 15.61
C SER A 206 -9.38 13.56 14.97
N LYS A 207 -9.51 14.85 15.27
CA LYS A 207 -8.84 15.95 14.57
C LYS A 207 -7.36 16.10 14.93
N ASN A 208 -6.90 15.47 16.02
CA ASN A 208 -5.55 15.65 16.56
C ASN A 208 -4.79 14.34 16.81
N PHE A 209 -5.25 13.19 16.31
CA PHE A 209 -4.52 11.92 16.56
C PHE A 209 -3.09 11.96 16.01
N ALA A 210 -2.83 12.73 14.95
CA ALA A 210 -1.50 12.88 14.37
C ALA A 210 -0.48 13.55 15.33
N LEU A 211 -0.94 14.12 16.44
CA LEU A 211 -0.09 14.67 17.51
C LEU A 211 0.18 13.65 18.63
N SER A 212 -0.49 12.49 18.61
CA SER A 212 -0.29 11.47 19.64
C SER A 212 1.10 10.84 19.55
N LYS A 213 1.63 10.41 20.69
CA LYS A 213 2.93 9.73 20.76
C LYS A 213 2.90 8.44 19.93
N GLU A 214 1.79 7.73 19.99
CA GLU A 214 1.58 6.46 19.32
C GLU A 214 1.61 6.62 17.80
N PHE A 215 1.00 7.67 17.26
CA PHE A 215 1.06 7.96 15.83
C PHE A 215 2.49 8.35 15.41
N ARG A 216 3.18 9.14 16.22
CA ARG A 216 4.58 9.52 15.95
C ARG A 216 5.49 8.29 15.94
N GLU A 217 5.29 7.37 16.86
CA GLU A 217 6.01 6.09 16.90
C GLU A 217 5.67 5.20 15.70
N PHE A 218 4.39 5.15 15.31
CA PHE A 218 3.96 4.46 14.10
C PHE A 218 4.66 5.04 12.86
N VAL A 219 4.69 6.36 12.70
CA VAL A 219 5.40 7.02 11.59
C VAL A 219 6.90 6.69 11.61
N SER A 220 7.55 6.74 12.77
CA SER A 220 8.98 6.41 12.88
C SER A 220 9.28 4.97 12.46
N LEU A 221 8.47 4.01 12.91
CA LEU A 221 8.61 2.60 12.55
C LEU A 221 8.63 2.39 11.02
N TYR A 222 7.78 3.13 10.31
CA TYR A 222 7.71 3.10 8.85
C TYR A 222 8.90 3.75 8.17
N LYS A 223 9.35 4.90 8.68
CA LYS A 223 10.53 5.59 8.16
C LYS A 223 11.77 4.71 8.27
N GLU A 224 11.99 4.11 9.44
CA GLU A 224 13.12 3.21 9.71
C GLU A 224 13.17 2.06 8.69
N LYS A 225 12.01 1.44 8.37
CA LYS A 225 11.95 0.37 7.37
C LYS A 225 12.28 0.82 5.95
N ILE A 226 11.75 1.97 5.52
CA ILE A 226 12.01 2.49 4.18
C ILE A 226 13.47 2.95 4.06
N GLU A 227 14.01 3.59 5.08
CA GLU A 227 15.42 3.99 5.13
C GLU A 227 16.35 2.79 5.10
N HIS A 228 16.04 1.74 5.87
CA HIS A 228 16.78 0.49 5.83
C HIS A 228 16.80 -0.12 4.42
N PHE A 229 15.64 -0.19 3.75
CA PHE A 229 15.59 -0.62 2.35
C PHE A 229 16.46 0.28 1.46
N SER A 230 16.28 1.60 1.56
CA SER A 230 16.96 2.56 0.71
C SER A 230 18.49 2.54 0.86
N GLN A 231 18.99 2.29 2.06
CA GLN A 231 20.43 2.31 2.37
C GLN A 231 21.11 0.96 2.11
N PHE A 232 20.45 -0.15 2.44
CA PHE A 232 21.11 -1.46 2.48
C PHE A 232 20.66 -2.43 1.39
N GLN A 233 19.41 -2.34 0.92
CA GLN A 233 18.87 -3.32 -0.03
C GLN A 233 18.75 -2.77 -1.46
N LYS A 234 18.45 -1.48 -1.59
CA LYS A 234 18.16 -0.83 -2.88
C LYS A 234 19.23 -1.06 -3.95
N ASN A 235 20.51 -1.09 -3.56
CA ASN A 235 21.62 -1.27 -4.50
C ASN A 235 21.64 -2.65 -5.16
N LYS A 236 21.06 -3.69 -4.53
CA LYS A 236 20.92 -5.04 -5.13
C LYS A 236 20.15 -4.99 -6.46
N TYR A 237 19.25 -4.02 -6.60
CA TYR A 237 18.32 -3.91 -7.73
C TYR A 237 18.68 -2.79 -8.71
N ILE A 238 19.80 -2.09 -8.48
CA ILE A 238 20.34 -1.09 -9.40
C ILE A 238 21.47 -1.75 -10.18
N GLY A 239 21.09 -2.70 -11.03
CA GLY A 239 21.95 -3.21 -12.12
C GLY A 239 21.94 -2.27 -13.32
#